data_AF-A0A559VJB6-F1
#
_entry.id   AF-A0A559VJB6-F1
#
_cell.length_a   1.000
_cell.length_b   1.000
_cell.length_c   1.000
_cell.angle_alpha   90.00
_cell.angle_beta   90.00
_cell.angle_gamma   90.00
#
_symmetry.space_group_name_H-M   'P 1'
#
loop_
_entity.id
_entity.type
_entity.pdbx_description
1 polymer ?
#
loop_
_entity_poly.entity_id
_entity_poly.type
_entity_poly.pdbx_seq_one_letter_code
_entity_poly.pdbx_strand_id
1 'polypeptide(L)'
;MTTGSAESPALPTPGTALASSGARVLLIGTGTHHGPTLTSVPAVPRSVEALAAALTERCGVTPDRLRTLVDPADARTMALAVAEAAQEADSTLLVYYVGHGLIGPGDELYLAASATDRLTPGLAAHQALSFSALREALTLCRAASVIVILDCCFSGRARLGNGTPQPAAFSLPAGHGMYLLGSAEQLALAPDDAEHTALTGELITLLRHGDPRAPRLLTLDDVYDHLFRALRARGGPLPRRQAGDRSGGLVVAVNAAAPTTDEPDATAAEEPAPGPCPYPGLDAFTVDDAEFFHGREKLVDELLRGCHQAVEQGRATGGGRAVRRRQDLTAARRTPRGVTGRNPAAARLGRLARPCPDPRRTPPPQSDHRPAG
;
A
#
# COMPACT_ATOMS: atom_id res chain seq x y z
N MET A 1 -16.48 -42.80 -27.89
CA MET A 1 -16.99 -41.63 -27.17
C MET A 1 -16.34 -41.62 -25.80
N THR A 2 -15.34 -40.77 -25.60
CA THR A 2 -14.79 -40.43 -24.29
C THR A 2 -14.11 -39.08 -24.47
N THR A 3 -14.87 -38.01 -24.22
CA THR A 3 -14.36 -36.63 -24.21
C THR A 3 -13.64 -36.41 -22.89
N GLY A 4 -12.31 -36.30 -22.94
CA GLY A 4 -11.50 -35.85 -21.82
C GLY A 4 -11.68 -34.35 -21.63
N SER A 5 -12.22 -33.95 -20.48
CA SER A 5 -12.24 -32.56 -20.04
C SER A 5 -10.80 -32.08 -19.85
N ALA A 6 -10.38 -31.10 -20.64
CA ALA A 6 -9.13 -30.40 -20.43
C ALA A 6 -9.29 -29.51 -19.20
N GLU A 7 -8.60 -29.87 -18.13
CA GLU A 7 -8.44 -29.05 -16.94
C GLU A 7 -7.64 -27.80 -17.33
N SER A 8 -8.30 -26.64 -17.27
CA SER A 8 -7.70 -25.35 -17.59
C SER A 8 -6.65 -25.01 -16.51
N PRO A 9 -5.41 -24.65 -16.87
CA PRO A 9 -4.39 -24.35 -15.88
C PRO A 9 -4.76 -23.07 -15.13
N ALA A 10 -4.94 -23.19 -13.80
CA ALA A 10 -5.11 -22.05 -12.91
C ALA A 10 -3.96 -21.07 -13.11
N LEU A 11 -4.28 -19.83 -13.47
CA LEU A 11 -3.31 -18.74 -13.56
C LEU A 11 -2.58 -18.58 -12.21
N PRO A 12 -1.25 -18.37 -12.20
CA PRO A 12 -0.50 -18.21 -10.96
C PRO A 12 -1.00 -16.97 -10.22
N THR A 13 -1.47 -17.17 -8.99
CA THR A 13 -1.78 -16.11 -8.04
C THR A 13 -0.58 -15.16 -7.98
N PRO A 14 -0.74 -13.83 -8.09
CA PRO A 14 0.37 -12.90 -7.93
C PRO A 14 1.00 -13.15 -6.55
N GLY A 15 2.24 -13.66 -6.56
CA GLY A 15 2.91 -14.11 -5.34
C GLY A 15 3.13 -12.96 -4.37
N THR A 16 2.77 -13.17 -3.11
CA THR A 16 3.14 -12.28 -2.01
C THR A 16 4.65 -12.39 -1.76
N ALA A 17 5.27 -11.34 -1.23
CA ALA A 17 6.70 -11.36 -0.88
C ALA A 17 7.05 -12.46 0.13
N LEU A 18 6.09 -12.83 0.97
CA LEU A 18 6.20 -13.84 2.02
C LEU A 18 6.00 -15.28 1.51
N ALA A 19 5.42 -15.48 0.31
CA ALA A 19 5.30 -16.82 -0.31
C ALA A 19 6.59 -17.29 -1.01
N SER A 20 7.56 -16.39 -1.18
CA SER A 20 8.86 -16.68 -1.81
C SER A 20 9.62 -17.82 -1.11
N SER A 21 10.34 -18.64 -1.89
CA SER A 21 11.21 -19.72 -1.39
C SER A 21 12.31 -19.24 -0.43
N GLY A 22 12.80 -18.02 -0.65
CA GLY A 22 13.80 -17.37 0.20
C GLY A 22 13.22 -16.58 1.36
N ALA A 23 11.89 -16.62 1.59
CA ALA A 23 11.28 -15.87 2.67
C ALA A 23 11.46 -16.61 4.01
N ARG A 24 11.65 -15.86 5.10
CA ARG A 24 11.65 -16.38 6.47
C ARG A 24 10.79 -15.50 7.36
N VAL A 25 10.02 -16.15 8.22
CA VAL A 25 9.17 -15.50 9.22
C VAL A 25 9.57 -16.01 10.59
N LEU A 26 9.92 -15.08 11.48
CA LEU A 26 10.20 -15.34 12.88
C LEU A 26 9.19 -14.58 13.74
N LEU A 27 8.35 -15.30 14.47
CA LEU A 27 7.41 -14.73 15.43
C LEU A 27 7.93 -14.99 16.84
N ILE A 28 8.22 -13.93 17.60
CA ILE A 28 8.69 -13.99 18.98
C ILE A 28 7.58 -13.44 19.88
N GLY A 29 7.09 -14.26 20.80
CA GLY A 29 6.10 -13.85 21.80
C GLY A 29 6.63 -14.00 23.20
N THR A 30 6.50 -12.96 24.02
CA THR A 30 6.78 -13.02 25.46
C THR A 30 5.54 -12.59 26.24
N GLY A 31 4.82 -13.59 26.74
CA GLY A 31 3.58 -13.44 27.50
C GLY A 31 3.72 -13.79 28.97
N THR A 32 4.66 -14.67 29.32
CA THR A 32 4.85 -15.11 30.71
C THR A 32 6.05 -14.41 31.32
N HIS A 33 5.82 -13.68 32.42
CA HIS A 33 6.87 -13.07 33.22
C HIS A 33 6.78 -13.55 34.67
N HIS A 34 7.92 -13.93 35.23
CA HIS A 34 8.00 -14.48 36.59
C HIS A 34 8.29 -13.41 37.66
N GLY A 35 8.58 -12.19 37.24
CA GLY A 35 8.97 -11.10 38.12
C GLY A 35 7.78 -10.30 38.67
N PRO A 36 7.98 -9.56 39.78
CA PRO A 36 6.94 -8.74 40.39
C PRO A 36 6.65 -7.42 39.65
N THR A 37 7.55 -6.98 38.77
CA THR A 37 7.49 -5.68 38.10
C THR A 37 6.80 -5.78 36.74
N LEU A 38 7.14 -6.81 35.96
CA LEU A 38 6.50 -7.08 34.67
C LEU A 38 5.36 -8.07 34.83
N THR A 39 4.14 -7.61 34.56
CA THR A 39 2.95 -8.47 34.56
C THR A 39 2.91 -9.31 33.29
N SER A 40 2.53 -10.58 33.43
CA SER A 40 2.25 -11.47 32.30
C SER A 40 1.13 -10.92 31.41
N VAL A 41 1.22 -11.20 30.11
CA VAL A 41 0.24 -10.83 29.08
C VAL A 41 -0.31 -12.12 28.45
N PRO A 42 -1.38 -12.71 29.00
CA PRO A 42 -1.91 -14.02 28.57
C PRO A 42 -2.40 -14.06 27.11
N ALA A 43 -2.62 -12.90 26.48
CA ALA A 43 -3.01 -12.80 25.08
C ALA A 43 -1.85 -13.12 24.11
N VAL A 44 -0.59 -13.06 24.56
CA VAL A 44 0.58 -13.18 23.68
C VAL A 44 0.69 -14.54 23.00
N PRO A 45 0.66 -15.69 23.70
CA PRO A 45 0.77 -16.99 23.04
C PRO A 45 -0.35 -17.21 22.00
N ARG A 46 -1.58 -16.83 22.35
CA ARG A 46 -2.75 -16.90 21.45
C ARG A 46 -2.62 -15.99 20.23
N SER A 47 -2.05 -14.79 20.42
CA SER A 47 -1.79 -13.84 19.33
C SER A 47 -0.75 -14.37 18.35
N VAL A 48 0.34 -14.98 18.85
CA VAL A 48 1.39 -15.58 18.01
C VAL A 48 0.84 -16.76 17.21
N GLU A 49 0.06 -17.63 17.86
CA GLU A 49 -0.56 -18.78 17.19
C GLU A 49 -1.54 -18.35 16.10
N ALA A 50 -2.44 -17.41 16.41
CA ALA A 50 -3.42 -16.92 15.45
C ALA A 50 -2.78 -16.13 14.30
N LEU A 51 -1.72 -15.38 14.57
CA LEU A 51 -0.94 -14.69 13.54
C LEU A 51 -0.19 -15.69 12.64
N ALA A 52 0.40 -16.74 13.21
CA ALA A 52 1.05 -17.79 12.43
C ALA A 52 0.06 -18.44 11.44
N ALA A 53 -1.13 -18.80 11.92
CA ALA A 53 -2.19 -19.33 11.09
C ALA A 53 -2.61 -18.35 9.98
N ALA A 54 -2.83 -17.08 10.32
CA ALA A 54 -3.22 -16.06 9.34
C ALA A 54 -2.15 -15.83 8.26
N LEU A 55 -0.86 -15.83 8.63
CA LEU A 55 0.25 -15.69 7.68
C LEU A 55 0.35 -16.89 6.73
N THR A 56 0.14 -18.11 7.23
CA THR A 56 0.11 -19.31 6.39
C THR A 56 -1.09 -19.32 5.46
N GLU A 57 -2.28 -18.99 5.96
CA GLU A 57 -3.53 -19.00 5.18
C GLU A 57 -3.60 -17.89 4.12
N ARG A 58 -3.15 -16.67 4.46
CA ARG A 58 -3.44 -15.46 3.66
C ARG A 58 -2.21 -14.85 2.99
N CYS A 59 -1.03 -15.07 3.57
CA CYS A 59 0.23 -14.57 3.02
C CYS A 59 1.03 -15.65 2.28
N GLY A 60 0.56 -16.90 2.23
CA GLY A 60 1.22 -18.00 1.52
C GLY A 60 2.52 -18.46 2.16
N VAL A 61 2.72 -18.16 3.45
CA VAL A 61 3.91 -18.60 4.19
C VAL A 61 3.83 -20.09 4.45
N THR A 62 4.81 -20.84 3.95
CA THR A 62 4.88 -22.28 4.20
C THR A 62 5.34 -22.57 5.64
N PRO A 63 4.81 -23.59 6.32
CA PRO A 63 5.14 -23.86 7.72
C PRO A 63 6.62 -24.10 8.01
N ASP A 64 7.39 -24.62 7.04
CA ASP A 64 8.84 -24.81 7.11
C ASP A 64 9.63 -23.49 7.18
N ARG A 65 9.02 -22.37 6.83
CA ARG A 65 9.64 -21.03 6.81
C ARG A 65 9.14 -20.12 7.91
N LEU A 66 8.21 -20.61 8.72
CA LEU A 66 7.65 -19.91 9.86
C LEU A 66 8.15 -20.55 11.14
N ARG A 67 8.93 -19.80 11.89
CA ARG A 67 9.39 -20.19 13.22
C ARG A 67 8.67 -19.36 14.27
N THR A 68 8.07 -20.02 15.26
CA THR A 68 7.54 -19.37 16.45
C THR A 68 8.46 -19.61 17.64
N LEU A 69 8.65 -18.58 18.46
CA LEU A 69 9.44 -18.62 19.69
C LEU A 69 8.59 -17.96 20.79
N VAL A 70 7.92 -18.79 21.59
CA VAL A 70 7.06 -18.34 22.68
C VAL A 70 7.79 -18.48 24.01
N ASP A 71 7.72 -17.43 24.83
CA ASP A 71 8.36 -17.30 26.14
C ASP A 71 9.84 -17.70 26.17
N PRO A 72 10.70 -17.15 25.28
CA PRO A 72 12.14 -17.36 25.34
C PRO A 72 12.68 -17.00 26.72
N ALA A 73 13.51 -17.88 27.28
CA ALA A 73 14.02 -17.72 28.64
C ALA A 73 14.87 -16.45 28.79
N ASP A 74 15.72 -16.14 27.81
CA ASP A 74 16.69 -15.05 27.88
C ASP A 74 16.91 -14.30 26.56
N ALA A 75 17.61 -13.17 26.66
CA ALA A 75 17.99 -12.32 25.52
C ALA A 75 18.83 -13.06 24.48
N ARG A 76 19.68 -13.98 24.93
CA ARG A 76 20.57 -14.77 24.06
C ARG A 76 19.77 -15.68 23.14
N THR A 77 18.74 -16.33 23.66
CA THR A 77 17.85 -17.22 22.90
C THR A 77 17.13 -16.45 21.79
N MET A 78 16.64 -15.25 22.09
CA MET A 78 16.03 -14.37 21.08
C MET A 78 17.06 -13.91 20.04
N ALA A 79 18.25 -13.48 20.47
CA ALA A 79 19.31 -13.02 19.57
C ALA A 79 19.75 -14.12 18.59
N LEU A 80 19.92 -15.36 19.08
CA LEU A 80 20.26 -16.52 18.26
C LEU A 80 19.17 -16.81 17.24
N ALA A 81 17.89 -16.82 17.64
CA ALA A 81 16.78 -17.06 16.73
C ALA A 81 16.70 -16.00 15.62
N VAL A 82 16.93 -14.73 15.96
CA VAL A 82 16.97 -13.64 14.96
C VAL A 82 18.16 -13.82 14.01
N ALA A 83 19.34 -14.12 14.54
CA ALA A 83 20.55 -14.31 13.73
C ALA A 83 20.39 -15.49 12.75
N GLU A 84 19.85 -16.62 13.23
CA GLU A 84 19.55 -17.80 12.39
C GLU A 84 18.54 -17.44 11.29
N ALA A 85 17.42 -16.80 11.65
CA ALA A 85 16.43 -16.37 10.66
C ALA A 85 17.00 -15.38 9.64
N ALA A 86 17.89 -14.48 10.07
CA ALA A 86 18.57 -13.53 9.19
C ALA A 86 19.55 -14.20 8.22
N GLN A 87 20.25 -15.24 8.66
CA GLN A 87 21.16 -16.02 7.80
C GLN A 87 20.43 -16.87 6.78
N GLU A 88 19.25 -17.39 7.13
CA GLU A 88 18.44 -18.25 6.25
C GLU A 88 17.58 -17.48 5.23
N ALA A 89 17.37 -16.18 5.45
CA ALA A 89 16.52 -15.36 4.59
C ALA A 89 17.30 -14.82 3.38
N ASP A 90 16.83 -15.19 2.18
CA ASP A 90 17.42 -14.77 0.90
C ASP A 90 16.60 -13.70 0.18
N SER A 91 15.28 -13.66 0.38
CA SER A 91 14.38 -12.71 -0.31
C SER A 91 13.72 -11.71 0.63
N THR A 92 13.01 -12.23 1.64
CA THR A 92 12.26 -11.44 2.62
C THR A 92 12.43 -12.02 4.01
N LEU A 93 12.77 -11.19 4.98
CA LEU A 93 12.74 -11.55 6.39
C LEU A 93 11.62 -10.77 7.09
N LEU A 94 10.75 -11.46 7.81
CA LEU A 94 9.79 -10.86 8.74
C LEU A 94 10.14 -11.28 10.17
N VAL A 95 10.51 -10.32 11.01
CA VAL A 95 10.65 -10.50 12.45
C VAL A 95 9.46 -9.80 13.13
N TYR A 96 8.63 -10.58 13.80
CA TYR A 96 7.51 -10.08 14.60
C TYR A 96 7.82 -10.30 16.06
N TYR A 97 7.78 -9.26 16.88
CA TYR A 97 7.90 -9.37 18.33
C TYR A 97 6.63 -8.86 18.99
N VAL A 98 6.11 -9.63 19.95
CA VAL A 98 4.99 -9.21 20.80
C VAL A 98 5.32 -9.48 22.27
N GLY A 99 5.12 -8.47 23.13
CA GLY A 99 5.47 -8.54 24.54
C GLY A 99 5.82 -7.17 25.15
N HIS A 100 6.64 -7.16 26.20
CA HIS A 100 7.05 -5.92 26.86
C HIS A 100 8.28 -5.29 26.23
N GLY A 101 8.17 -4.00 25.89
CA GLY A 101 9.31 -3.16 25.56
C GLY A 101 9.77 -2.40 26.81
N LEU A 102 11.06 -2.39 27.09
CA LEU A 102 11.67 -1.66 28.20
C LEU A 102 12.61 -0.59 27.64
N ILE A 103 12.59 0.61 28.21
CA ILE A 103 13.57 1.65 27.88
C ILE A 103 14.74 1.53 28.86
N GLY A 104 15.90 1.20 28.33
CA GLY A 104 17.14 1.02 29.07
C GLY A 104 18.04 2.27 29.07
N PRO A 105 19.31 2.12 29.44
CA PRO A 105 20.29 3.21 29.41
C PRO A 105 20.40 3.83 28.00
N GLY A 106 20.49 5.16 27.92
CA GLY A 106 20.65 5.86 26.64
C GLY A 106 19.37 5.95 25.80
N ASP A 107 18.19 5.82 26.42
CA ASP A 107 16.87 5.81 25.75
C ASP A 107 16.75 4.71 24.66
N GLU A 108 17.52 3.63 24.82
CA GLU A 108 17.49 2.47 23.93
C GLU A 108 16.34 1.52 24.29
N LEU A 109 15.69 0.97 23.27
CA LEU A 109 14.67 -0.05 23.40
C LEU A 109 15.28 -1.43 23.65
N TYR A 110 14.75 -2.14 24.64
CA TYR A 110 15.02 -3.54 24.92
C TYR A 110 13.73 -4.36 24.87
N LEU A 111 13.77 -5.50 24.19
CA LEU A 111 12.68 -6.47 24.09
C LEU A 111 12.82 -7.48 25.24
N ALA A 112 11.82 -7.51 26.13
CA ALA A 112 11.83 -8.39 27.29
C ALA A 112 11.78 -9.86 26.86
N ALA A 113 12.57 -10.71 27.53
CA ALA A 113 12.46 -12.16 27.56
C ALA A 113 11.53 -12.59 28.72
N SER A 114 11.20 -13.88 28.83
CA SER A 114 10.37 -14.39 29.92
C SER A 114 11.01 -14.20 31.31
N ALA A 115 12.34 -14.36 31.42
CA ALA A 115 13.06 -14.11 32.67
C ALA A 115 13.32 -12.62 32.95
N THR A 116 12.96 -11.71 32.04
CA THR A 116 13.09 -10.27 32.27
C THR A 116 12.03 -9.81 33.26
N ASP A 117 12.47 -9.10 34.29
CA ASP A 117 11.60 -8.37 35.23
C ASP A 117 11.90 -6.87 35.20
N ARG A 118 13.18 -6.52 35.31
CA ARG A 118 13.66 -5.13 35.28
C ARG A 118 15.04 -5.05 34.65
N LEU A 119 15.33 -3.93 33.99
CA LEU A 119 16.67 -3.63 33.49
C LEU A 119 17.55 -3.07 34.62
N THR A 120 18.62 -3.78 34.93
CA THR A 120 19.65 -3.33 35.86
C THR A 120 20.75 -2.61 35.06
N PRO A 121 21.15 -1.40 35.44
CA PRO A 121 22.27 -0.71 34.78
C PRO A 121 23.51 -1.59 34.71
N GLY A 122 24.13 -1.70 33.53
CA GLY A 122 25.28 -2.58 33.27
C GLY A 122 24.93 -4.04 32.96
N LEU A 123 23.69 -4.49 33.19
CA LEU A 123 23.24 -5.86 32.87
C LEU A 123 22.07 -5.90 31.86
N ALA A 124 21.57 -4.75 31.41
CA ALA A 124 20.39 -4.66 30.53
C ALA A 124 20.47 -5.59 29.30
N ALA A 125 21.62 -5.64 28.62
CA ALA A 125 21.83 -6.50 27.43
C ALA A 125 21.85 -8.01 27.73
N HIS A 126 22.10 -8.40 28.99
CA HIS A 126 21.99 -9.80 29.42
C HIS A 126 20.57 -10.18 29.83
N GLN A 127 19.77 -9.18 30.22
CA GLN A 127 18.42 -9.38 30.73
C GLN A 127 17.35 -9.30 29.64
N ALA A 128 17.58 -8.52 28.58
CA ALA A 128 16.63 -8.30 27.49
C ALA A 128 17.39 -8.07 26.17
N LEU A 129 16.76 -8.35 25.02
CA LEU A 129 17.38 -8.15 23.71
C LEU A 129 17.35 -6.68 23.35
N SER A 130 18.50 -6.04 23.22
CA SER A 130 18.55 -4.63 22.79
C SER A 130 18.17 -4.49 21.32
N PHE A 131 17.53 -3.37 20.98
CA PHE A 131 17.16 -3.08 19.60
C PHE A 131 18.40 -2.86 18.72
N SER A 132 19.51 -2.35 19.28
CA SER A 132 20.77 -2.27 18.52
C SER A 132 21.32 -3.65 18.18
N ALA A 133 21.27 -4.62 19.10
CA ALA A 133 21.71 -5.99 18.84
C ALA A 133 20.80 -6.68 17.81
N LEU A 134 19.48 -6.45 17.87
CA LEU A 134 18.54 -6.90 16.85
C LEU A 134 18.94 -6.34 15.48
N ARG A 135 19.14 -5.03 15.38
CA ARG A 135 19.54 -4.37 14.13
C ARG A 135 20.87 -4.89 13.60
N GLU A 136 21.86 -5.06 14.46
CA GLU A 136 23.16 -5.60 14.11
C GLU A 136 23.03 -6.99 13.48
N ALA A 137 22.24 -7.89 14.10
CA ALA A 137 21.96 -9.20 13.53
C ALA A 137 21.29 -9.11 12.15
N LEU A 138 20.40 -8.14 11.95
CA LEU A 138 19.73 -7.91 10.67
C LEU A 138 20.65 -7.33 9.58
N THR A 139 21.75 -6.65 9.93
CA THR A 139 22.70 -6.13 8.92
C THR A 139 23.43 -7.22 8.15
N LEU A 140 23.48 -8.44 8.71
CA LEU A 140 24.07 -9.61 8.06
C LEU A 140 23.08 -10.36 7.15
N CYS A 141 21.81 -9.94 7.14
CA CYS A 141 20.77 -10.57 6.33
C CYS A 141 20.99 -10.27 4.84
N ARG A 142 20.85 -11.30 4.00
CA ARG A 142 20.97 -11.16 2.54
C ARG A 142 19.67 -10.78 1.85
N ALA A 143 18.54 -10.84 2.57
CA ALA A 143 17.23 -10.52 2.06
C ALA A 143 17.17 -9.07 1.54
N ALA A 144 16.53 -8.89 0.38
CA ALA A 144 16.31 -7.57 -0.21
C ALA A 144 15.34 -6.72 0.64
N SER A 145 14.43 -7.37 1.38
CA SER A 145 13.46 -6.74 2.25
C SER A 145 13.50 -7.32 3.65
N VAL A 146 13.62 -6.46 4.66
CA VAL A 146 13.63 -6.86 6.07
C VAL A 146 12.51 -6.11 6.79
N ILE A 147 11.58 -6.85 7.37
CA ILE A 147 10.39 -6.31 8.00
C ILE A 147 10.50 -6.62 9.49
N VAL A 148 10.37 -5.60 10.33
CA VAL A 148 10.37 -5.72 11.77
C VAL A 148 9.07 -5.12 12.29
N ILE A 149 8.24 -5.93 12.93
CA ILE A 149 6.98 -5.47 13.54
C ILE A 149 7.08 -5.70 15.04
N LEU A 150 6.88 -4.63 15.82
CA LEU A 150 6.97 -4.60 17.27
C LEU A 150 5.59 -4.28 17.87
N ASP A 151 4.89 -5.31 18.34
CA ASP A 151 3.69 -5.17 19.15
C ASP A 151 4.09 -5.15 20.64
N CYS A 152 4.71 -4.05 21.07
CA CYS A 152 5.18 -3.90 22.44
C CYS A 152 4.84 -2.54 23.03
N CYS A 153 4.30 -2.53 24.25
CA CYS A 153 4.15 -1.30 25.02
C CYS A 153 5.49 -0.92 25.65
N PHE A 154 5.90 0.35 25.54
CA PHE A 154 7.09 0.86 26.22
C PHE A 154 6.82 1.00 27.73
N SER A 155 7.04 -0.08 28.48
CA SER A 155 7.03 -0.13 29.94
C SER A 155 8.26 0.59 30.52
N GLY A 156 8.22 1.91 30.48
CA GLY A 156 9.17 2.76 31.16
C GLY A 156 8.45 4.01 31.64
N ARG A 157 8.85 4.55 32.79
CA ARG A 157 8.41 5.85 33.30
C ARG A 157 8.92 7.01 32.42
N ALA A 158 8.83 6.87 31.10
CA ALA A 158 8.92 7.98 30.18
C ALA A 158 7.66 8.82 30.42
N ARG A 159 7.78 9.83 31.28
CA ARG A 159 6.93 11.01 31.17
C ARG A 159 7.14 11.55 29.76
N LEU A 160 6.32 11.09 28.81
CA LEU A 160 6.13 11.72 27.53
C LEU A 160 5.38 13.02 27.81
N GLY A 161 6.12 14.02 28.31
CA GLY A 161 5.65 15.39 28.30
C GLY A 161 5.54 15.84 26.85
N ASN A 162 4.50 16.62 26.57
CA ASN A 162 4.21 17.17 25.24
C ASN A 162 5.46 17.83 24.64
N GLY A 163 6.14 17.14 23.71
CA GLY A 163 7.32 17.65 23.02
C GLY A 163 8.56 16.75 23.01
N THR A 164 8.53 15.53 23.55
CA THR A 164 9.70 14.64 23.50
C THR A 164 10.03 14.17 22.07
N PRO A 165 11.31 14.25 21.64
CA PRO A 165 11.76 13.74 20.35
C PRO A 165 11.46 12.24 20.21
N GLN A 166 11.26 11.82 18.96
CA GLN A 166 11.23 10.42 18.54
C GLN A 166 12.29 9.61 19.32
N PRO A 167 11.94 8.45 19.93
CA PRO A 167 12.95 7.59 20.53
C PRO A 167 13.99 7.29 19.45
N ALA A 168 15.26 7.62 19.70
CA ALA A 168 16.37 7.37 18.78
C ALA A 168 16.44 5.88 18.36
N ALA A 169 15.83 4.99 19.16
CA ALA A 169 15.59 3.59 18.85
C ALA A 169 14.98 3.37 17.45
N PHE A 170 14.11 4.25 16.95
CA PHE A 170 13.51 4.06 15.62
C PHE A 170 14.45 4.48 14.48
N SER A 171 15.41 5.38 14.68
CA SER A 171 16.26 5.90 13.60
C SER A 171 17.29 4.88 13.07
N LEU A 172 17.24 4.57 11.77
CA LEU A 172 18.06 3.54 11.11
C LEU A 172 19.03 4.13 10.07
N PRO A 173 20.25 3.58 9.90
CA PRO A 173 21.15 3.91 8.81
C PRO A 173 20.63 3.33 7.47
N ALA A 174 20.87 4.05 6.38
CA ALA A 174 20.49 3.64 5.03
C ALA A 174 21.29 2.40 4.58
N GLY A 175 20.62 1.39 4.03
CA GLY A 175 21.32 0.23 3.46
C GLY A 175 20.45 -0.96 3.04
N HIS A 176 19.25 -1.12 3.62
CA HIS A 176 18.30 -2.18 3.27
C HIS A 176 16.88 -1.63 3.28
N GLY A 177 15.96 -2.25 2.53
CA GLY A 177 14.53 -1.96 2.60
C GLY A 177 13.95 -2.42 3.93
N MET A 178 14.35 -1.78 5.03
CA MET A 178 13.90 -2.10 6.37
C MET A 178 12.58 -1.40 6.66
N TYR A 179 11.58 -2.16 7.08
CA TYR A 179 10.28 -1.63 7.47
C TYR A 179 10.05 -1.91 8.94
N LEU A 180 10.04 -0.87 9.77
CA LEU A 180 9.77 -0.96 11.20
C LEU A 180 8.35 -0.45 11.47
N LEU A 181 7.52 -1.29 12.07
CA LEU A 181 6.18 -0.94 12.54
C LEU A 181 6.10 -1.19 14.03
N GLY A 182 5.77 -0.18 14.84
CA GLY A 182 5.66 -0.33 16.28
C GLY A 182 4.41 0.35 16.85
N SER A 183 3.72 -0.28 17.79
CA SER A 183 2.68 0.40 18.58
C SER A 183 3.35 1.17 19.72
N ALA A 184 3.26 2.49 19.71
CA ALA A 184 3.81 3.32 20.76
C ALA A 184 2.67 3.91 21.60
N GLU A 185 2.88 3.89 22.92
CA GLU A 185 2.20 4.69 23.97
C GLU A 185 1.29 3.90 24.93
N GLN A 186 1.51 4.21 26.22
CA GLN A 186 0.77 3.86 27.44
C GLN A 186 0.27 2.41 27.67
N LEU A 187 0.90 1.79 28.68
CA LEU A 187 0.34 0.69 29.47
C LEU A 187 -1.05 1.07 29.98
N ALA A 188 -2.07 0.45 29.40
CA ALA A 188 -3.24 -0.12 30.08
C ALA A 188 -4.38 -0.28 29.05
N LEU A 189 -4.26 -1.19 28.08
CA LEU A 189 -5.37 -1.39 27.13
C LEU A 189 -5.43 -2.76 26.46
N ALA A 190 -4.76 -3.77 27.01
CA ALA A 190 -5.19 -5.14 26.80
C ALA A 190 -5.98 -5.55 28.05
N PRO A 191 -7.32 -5.57 27.99
CA PRO A 191 -8.13 -6.25 29.00
C PRO A 191 -7.58 -7.68 29.24
N ASP A 192 -7.61 -8.16 30.48
CA ASP A 192 -7.10 -9.50 30.82
C ASP A 192 -7.84 -10.62 30.04
N ASP A 193 -9.05 -10.34 29.56
CA ASP A 193 -9.91 -11.22 28.75
C ASP A 193 -9.74 -11.04 27.23
N ALA A 194 -8.86 -10.15 26.76
CA ALA A 194 -8.66 -9.93 25.35
C ALA A 194 -8.20 -11.22 24.63
N GLU A 195 -8.79 -11.49 23.46
CA GLU A 195 -8.44 -12.65 22.66
C GLU A 195 -7.01 -12.54 22.11
N HIS A 196 -6.67 -11.33 21.65
CA HIS A 196 -5.39 -10.96 21.08
C HIS A 196 -4.94 -9.57 21.58
N THR A 197 -3.65 -9.26 21.45
CA THR A 197 -3.15 -7.89 21.67
C THR A 197 -3.75 -6.93 20.62
N ALA A 198 -3.82 -5.63 20.92
CA ALA A 198 -4.55 -4.67 20.09
C ALA A 198 -4.01 -4.60 18.64
N LEU A 199 -2.68 -4.48 18.45
CA LEU A 199 -2.08 -4.42 17.12
C LEU A 199 -2.19 -5.78 16.42
N THR A 200 -1.82 -6.88 17.10
CA THR A 200 -1.88 -8.23 16.49
C THR A 200 -3.31 -8.60 16.10
N GLY A 201 -4.31 -8.31 16.93
CA GLY A 201 -5.72 -8.59 16.64
C GLY A 201 -6.25 -7.85 15.42
N GLU A 202 -5.91 -6.56 15.28
CA GLU A 202 -6.27 -5.79 14.08
C GLU A 202 -5.52 -6.29 12.83
N LEU A 203 -4.26 -6.68 12.95
CA LEU A 203 -3.50 -7.27 11.85
C LEU A 203 -4.12 -8.60 11.38
N ILE A 204 -4.49 -9.47 12.32
CA ILE A 204 -5.19 -10.73 12.00
C ILE A 204 -6.54 -10.43 11.32
N THR A 205 -7.28 -9.44 11.83
CA THR A 205 -8.56 -9.02 11.25
C THR A 205 -8.39 -8.55 9.81
N LEU A 206 -7.39 -7.72 9.53
CA LEU A 206 -7.05 -7.26 8.18
C LEU A 206 -6.68 -8.42 7.25
N LEU A 207 -5.84 -9.36 7.70
CA LEU A 207 -5.40 -10.47 6.85
C LEU A 207 -6.58 -11.40 6.50
N ARG A 208 -7.48 -11.66 7.46
CA ARG A 208 -8.61 -12.57 7.28
C ARG A 208 -9.79 -11.96 6.54
N HIS A 209 -10.19 -10.74 6.91
CA HIS A 209 -11.39 -10.08 6.41
C HIS A 209 -11.11 -9.00 5.38
N GLY A 210 -9.88 -8.51 5.31
CA GLY A 210 -9.48 -7.47 4.36
C GLY A 210 -9.93 -6.07 4.78
N ASP A 211 -9.54 -5.08 3.97
CA ASP A 211 -10.02 -3.69 4.08
C ASP A 211 -10.72 -3.31 2.78
N PRO A 212 -12.04 -3.01 2.79
CA PRO A 212 -12.77 -2.58 1.60
C PRO A 212 -12.23 -1.30 0.95
N ARG A 213 -11.43 -0.52 1.68
CA ARG A 213 -10.79 0.71 1.18
C ARG A 213 -9.41 0.48 0.58
N ALA A 214 -8.83 -0.71 0.80
CA ALA A 214 -7.49 -1.05 0.34
C ALA A 214 -7.52 -1.73 -1.04
N PRO A 215 -6.43 -1.64 -1.81
CA PRO A 215 -6.31 -2.32 -3.10
C PRO A 215 -6.40 -3.85 -2.96
N ARG A 216 -6.53 -4.55 -4.10
CA ARG A 216 -6.54 -6.03 -4.16
C ARG A 216 -5.26 -6.65 -3.57
N LEU A 217 -4.12 -6.00 -3.75
CA LEU A 217 -2.83 -6.44 -3.21
C LEU A 217 -2.49 -5.53 -2.04
N LEU A 218 -2.43 -6.07 -0.83
CA LEU A 218 -2.08 -5.32 0.37
C LEU A 218 -0.56 -5.15 0.43
N THR A 219 -0.12 -3.89 0.40
CA THR A 219 1.26 -3.52 0.69
C THR A 219 1.49 -3.31 2.18
N LEU A 220 2.75 -3.21 2.62
CA LEU A 220 3.07 -2.83 4.00
C LEU A 220 2.50 -1.45 4.37
N ASP A 221 2.48 -0.51 3.43
CA ASP A 221 1.86 0.80 3.66
C ASP A 221 0.34 0.73 3.81
N ASP A 222 -0.34 -0.13 3.04
CA ASP A 222 -1.78 -0.38 3.21
C ASP A 222 -2.08 -1.01 4.57
N VAL A 223 -1.21 -1.93 5.04
CA VAL A 223 -1.32 -2.53 6.37
C VAL A 223 -1.18 -1.46 7.45
N TYR A 224 -0.16 -0.60 7.37
CA TYR A 224 0.01 0.49 8.33
C TYR A 224 -1.18 1.44 8.34
N ASP A 225 -1.66 1.86 7.17
CA ASP A 225 -2.76 2.80 7.05
C ASP A 225 -4.05 2.21 7.64
N HIS A 226 -4.29 0.91 7.44
CA HIS A 226 -5.40 0.20 8.07
C HIS A 226 -5.26 0.18 9.60
N LEU A 227 -4.11 -0.27 10.11
CA LEU A 227 -3.85 -0.36 11.55
C LEU A 227 -3.96 1.02 12.22
N PHE A 228 -3.44 2.06 11.58
CA PHE A 228 -3.53 3.43 12.07
C PHE A 228 -4.99 3.87 12.19
N ARG A 229 -5.82 3.62 11.16
CA ARG A 229 -7.25 3.95 11.19
C ARG A 229 -8.00 3.17 12.27
N ALA A 230 -7.78 1.86 12.36
CA ALA A 230 -8.47 0.98 13.28
C ALA A 230 -8.13 1.32 14.74
N LEU A 231 -6.84 1.43 15.06
CA LEU A 231 -6.37 1.75 16.41
C LEU A 231 -6.80 3.16 16.83
N ARG A 232 -6.75 4.14 15.93
CA ARG A 232 -7.26 5.50 16.19
C ARG A 232 -8.76 5.51 16.50
N ALA A 233 -9.56 4.74 15.75
CA ALA A 233 -11.01 4.66 15.97
C ALA A 233 -11.37 4.06 17.33
N ARG A 234 -10.53 3.13 17.82
CA ARG A 234 -10.67 2.49 19.13
C ARG A 234 -10.08 3.31 20.28
N GLY A 235 -9.52 4.49 20.01
CA GLY A 235 -8.85 5.32 21.01
C GLY A 235 -7.56 4.70 21.57
N GLY A 236 -6.97 3.74 20.85
CA GLY A 236 -5.76 3.03 21.25
C GLY A 236 -4.47 3.74 20.84
N PRO A 237 -3.30 3.17 21.22
CA PRO A 237 -1.99 3.68 20.81
C PRO A 237 -1.85 3.68 19.30
N LEU A 238 -1.30 4.77 18.76
CA LEU A 238 -1.13 4.92 17.32
C LEU A 238 0.14 4.20 16.86
N PRO A 239 0.08 3.38 15.80
CA PRO A 239 1.25 2.75 15.25
C PRO A 239 2.18 3.82 14.66
N ARG A 240 3.47 3.56 14.76
CA ARG A 240 4.55 4.34 14.16
C ARG A 240 5.22 3.48 13.09
N ARG A 241 5.57 4.10 11.98
CA ARG A 241 6.27 3.46 10.87
C ARG A 241 7.57 4.17 10.58
N GLN A 242 8.61 3.38 10.31
CA GLN A 242 9.80 3.84 9.60
C GLN A 242 10.10 2.89 8.46
N ALA A 243 10.23 3.43 7.25
CA ALA A 243 10.47 2.65 6.04
C ALA A 243 11.75 3.16 5.36
N GLY A 244 12.65 2.25 5.00
CA GLY A 244 13.72 2.50 4.05
C GLY A 244 13.20 2.57 2.61
N ASP A 245 14.05 3.02 1.68
CA ASP A 245 13.67 3.25 0.29
C ASP A 245 12.97 2.01 -0.33
N ARG A 246 11.72 2.19 -0.79
CA ARG A 246 10.86 1.22 -1.48
C ARG A 246 10.28 0.06 -0.64
N SER A 247 10.61 -0.06 0.64
CA SER A 247 10.09 -1.14 1.51
C SER A 247 8.57 -1.06 1.73
N GLY A 248 7.98 0.13 1.76
CA GLY A 248 6.53 0.33 1.98
C GLY A 248 5.62 -0.29 0.90
N GLY A 249 6.12 -0.42 -0.34
CA GLY A 249 5.36 -1.00 -1.46
C GLY A 249 5.40 -2.53 -1.53
N LEU A 250 6.01 -3.20 -0.56
CA LEU A 250 6.12 -4.66 -0.54
C LEU A 250 4.76 -5.30 -0.32
N VAL A 251 4.32 -6.15 -1.26
CA VAL A 251 3.03 -6.85 -1.19
C VAL A 251 3.11 -8.03 -0.22
N VAL A 252 2.29 -8.01 0.82
CA VAL A 252 2.28 -9.03 1.89
C VAL A 252 1.11 -10.00 1.82
N ALA A 253 -0.03 -9.57 1.28
CA ALA A 253 -1.24 -10.40 1.21
C ALA A 253 -2.15 -9.98 0.05
N VAL A 254 -3.01 -10.91 -0.40
CA VAL A 254 -4.17 -10.56 -1.22
C VAL A 254 -5.29 -10.13 -0.28
N ASN A 255 -5.86 -8.95 -0.53
CA ASN A 255 -6.93 -8.38 0.27
C ASN A 255 -8.18 -9.26 0.20
N ALA A 256 -8.64 -9.77 1.34
CA ALA A 256 -9.84 -10.61 1.41
C ALA A 256 -11.12 -9.87 1.04
N ALA A 257 -11.15 -8.56 1.26
CA ALA A 257 -12.29 -7.70 0.96
C ALA A 257 -12.33 -7.26 -0.50
N ALA A 258 -11.29 -7.56 -1.29
CA ALA A 258 -11.32 -7.27 -2.70
C ALA A 258 -12.34 -8.19 -3.38
N PRO A 259 -13.20 -7.66 -4.27
CA PRO A 259 -14.14 -8.49 -4.99
C PRO A 259 -13.37 -9.59 -5.73
N THR A 260 -13.83 -10.83 -5.58
CA THR A 260 -13.30 -12.00 -6.28
C THR A 260 -13.71 -11.92 -7.74
N THR A 261 -13.13 -10.99 -8.49
CA THR A 261 -13.36 -10.88 -9.93
C THR A 261 -12.31 -11.72 -10.65
N ASP A 262 -12.56 -13.02 -10.73
CA ASP A 262 -12.10 -13.86 -11.86
C ASP A 262 -13.28 -14.40 -12.69
N GLU A 263 -14.52 -13.97 -12.38
CA GLU A 263 -15.54 -13.89 -13.42
C GLU A 263 -15.52 -12.44 -13.92
N PRO A 264 -15.28 -12.19 -15.22
CA PRO A 264 -15.60 -10.88 -15.77
C PRO A 264 -17.05 -10.61 -15.39
N ASP A 265 -17.29 -9.42 -14.85
CA ASP A 265 -18.60 -8.97 -14.40
C ASP A 265 -19.68 -9.30 -15.43
N ALA A 266 -20.30 -10.47 -15.27
CA ALA A 266 -21.47 -10.92 -16.00
C ALA A 266 -22.73 -10.46 -15.27
N THR A 267 -22.60 -9.49 -14.34
CA THR A 267 -23.71 -8.64 -13.92
C THR A 267 -24.01 -7.70 -15.07
N ALA A 268 -24.69 -8.25 -16.08
CA ALA A 268 -25.18 -7.56 -17.26
C ALA A 268 -24.18 -6.53 -17.81
N ALA A 269 -23.36 -6.95 -18.76
CA ALA A 269 -23.21 -6.11 -19.93
C ALA A 269 -24.63 -5.85 -20.46
N GLU A 270 -25.32 -4.84 -19.92
CA GLU A 270 -26.32 -4.11 -20.67
C GLU A 270 -25.66 -3.88 -22.02
N GLU A 271 -26.28 -4.41 -23.08
CA GLU A 271 -25.83 -4.12 -24.42
C GLU A 271 -25.58 -2.62 -24.47
N PRO A 272 -24.36 -2.18 -24.83
CA PRO A 272 -24.03 -0.77 -24.84
C PRO A 272 -25.16 -0.08 -25.58
N ALA A 273 -25.78 0.90 -24.90
CA ALA A 273 -26.98 1.56 -25.39
C ALA A 273 -26.78 1.85 -26.90
N PRO A 274 -27.72 1.45 -27.77
CA PRO A 274 -27.50 1.51 -29.20
C PRO A 274 -27.14 2.94 -29.60
N GLY A 275 -25.91 3.14 -30.06
CA GLY A 275 -25.39 4.46 -30.40
C GLY A 275 -23.86 4.53 -30.29
N PRO A 276 -23.24 5.57 -30.90
CA PRO A 276 -21.84 5.86 -30.69
C PRO A 276 -21.58 6.21 -29.21
N CYS A 277 -20.46 5.73 -28.67
CA CYS A 277 -20.03 6.10 -27.32
C CYS A 277 -19.88 7.64 -27.24
N PRO A 278 -20.59 8.32 -26.32
CA PRO A 278 -20.53 9.78 -26.21
C PRO A 278 -19.20 10.28 -25.65
N TYR A 279 -18.31 9.39 -25.20
CA TYR A 279 -16.97 9.74 -24.74
C TYR A 279 -15.94 9.50 -25.85
N PRO A 280 -15.30 10.55 -26.39
CA PRO A 280 -14.38 10.43 -27.53
C PRO A 280 -12.97 9.96 -27.12
N GLY A 281 -12.75 9.54 -25.87
CA GLY A 281 -11.46 9.07 -25.41
C GLY A 281 -10.52 10.21 -25.00
N LEU A 282 -9.35 10.30 -25.64
CA LEU A 282 -8.37 11.37 -25.38
C LEU A 282 -8.58 12.61 -26.26
N ASP A 283 -9.55 12.56 -27.18
CA ASP A 283 -9.89 13.69 -28.04
C ASP A 283 -10.72 14.73 -27.29
N ALA A 284 -10.62 15.98 -27.74
CA ALA A 284 -11.40 17.08 -27.18
C ALA A 284 -12.80 17.12 -27.80
N PHE A 285 -13.80 17.42 -26.97
CA PHE A 285 -15.14 17.73 -27.45
C PHE A 285 -15.15 18.99 -28.33
N THR A 286 -15.94 18.94 -29.38
CA THR A 286 -16.14 20.00 -30.37
C THR A 286 -17.56 20.56 -30.29
N VAL A 287 -17.84 21.58 -31.11
CA VAL A 287 -19.20 22.16 -31.18
C VAL A 287 -20.20 21.15 -31.74
N ASP A 288 -19.75 20.20 -32.55
CA ASP A 288 -20.61 19.17 -33.14
C ASP A 288 -21.07 18.14 -32.09
N ASP A 289 -20.38 18.03 -30.95
CA ASP A 289 -20.73 17.14 -29.83
C ASP A 289 -21.73 17.77 -28.86
N ALA A 290 -22.25 18.98 -29.16
CA ALA A 290 -23.13 19.72 -28.26
C ALA A 290 -24.41 18.94 -27.88
N GLU A 291 -24.83 18.02 -28.75
CA GLU A 291 -25.99 17.17 -28.51
C GLU A 291 -25.82 16.22 -27.32
N PHE A 292 -24.59 15.91 -26.88
CA PHE A 292 -24.34 15.05 -25.72
C PHE A 292 -24.34 15.80 -24.37
N PHE A 293 -24.43 17.14 -24.38
CA PHE A 293 -24.36 17.97 -23.17
C PHE A 293 -25.72 18.52 -22.77
N HIS A 294 -26.48 17.75 -21.99
CA HIS A 294 -27.79 18.17 -21.48
C HIS A 294 -27.74 18.69 -20.03
N GLY A 295 -28.75 19.47 -19.62
CA GLY A 295 -29.02 19.79 -18.21
C GLY A 295 -28.12 20.88 -17.62
N ARG A 296 -27.31 21.54 -18.44
CA ARG A 296 -26.39 22.62 -18.04
C ARG A 296 -26.88 24.01 -18.44
N GLU A 297 -28.10 24.14 -18.95
CA GLU A 297 -28.63 25.37 -19.55
C GLU A 297 -28.57 26.54 -18.55
N LYS A 298 -29.00 26.31 -17.30
CA LYS A 298 -28.94 27.34 -16.24
C LYS A 298 -27.51 27.82 -15.96
N LEU A 299 -26.55 26.88 -15.95
CA LEU A 299 -25.16 27.14 -15.60
C LEU A 299 -24.43 27.83 -16.77
N VAL A 300 -24.78 27.47 -18.01
CA VAL A 300 -24.33 28.16 -19.22
C VAL A 300 -24.89 29.57 -19.29
N ASP A 301 -26.18 29.77 -19.02
CA ASP A 301 -26.81 31.09 -18.97
C ASP A 301 -26.18 31.99 -17.91
N GLU A 302 -25.88 31.44 -16.73
CA GLU A 302 -25.20 32.17 -15.67
C GLU A 302 -23.77 32.57 -16.07
N LEU A 303 -23.02 31.66 -16.70
CA LEU A 303 -21.69 31.95 -17.23
C LEU A 303 -21.73 33.02 -18.32
N LEU A 304 -22.68 32.93 -19.25
CA LEU A 304 -22.84 33.91 -20.34
C LEU A 304 -23.22 35.28 -19.79
N ARG A 305 -24.13 35.36 -18.81
CA ARG A 305 -24.44 36.61 -18.11
C ARG A 305 -23.21 37.19 -17.44
N GLY A 306 -22.42 36.37 -16.74
CA GLY A 306 -21.16 36.79 -16.12
C GLY A 306 -20.14 37.31 -17.14
N CYS A 307 -19.97 36.64 -18.27
CA CYS A 307 -19.10 37.08 -19.36
C CYS A 307 -19.57 38.40 -19.99
N HIS A 308 -20.87 38.55 -20.25
CA HIS A 308 -21.43 39.80 -20.75
C HIS A 308 -21.18 40.97 -19.80
N GLN A 309 -21.45 40.77 -18.50
CA GLN A 309 -21.17 41.78 -17.49
C GLN A 309 -19.67 42.11 -17.40
N ALA A 310 -18.79 41.12 -17.50
CA ALA A 310 -17.35 41.34 -17.49
C ALA A 310 -16.87 42.15 -18.70
N VAL A 311 -17.40 41.86 -19.90
CA VAL A 311 -17.10 42.60 -21.14
C VAL A 311 -17.62 44.04 -21.07
N GLU A 312 -18.85 44.25 -20.58
CA GLU A 312 -19.43 45.59 -20.40
C GLU A 312 -18.66 46.43 -19.37
N GLN A 313 -18.14 45.79 -18.32
CA GLN A 313 -17.32 46.42 -17.29
C GLN A 313 -15.85 46.62 -17.72
N GLY A 314 -15.49 46.30 -18.97
CA GLY A 314 -14.14 46.46 -19.51
C GLY A 314 -13.10 45.52 -18.86
N ARG A 315 -13.55 44.48 -18.17
CA ARG A 315 -12.66 43.47 -17.58
C ARG A 315 -12.33 42.46 -18.67
N ALA A 316 -11.07 42.46 -19.10
CA ALA A 316 -10.56 41.41 -19.97
C ALA A 316 -10.75 40.05 -19.29
N THR A 317 -11.66 39.22 -19.81
CA THR A 317 -11.73 37.80 -19.47
C THR A 317 -10.44 37.16 -19.97
N GLY A 318 -9.52 36.90 -19.03
CA GLY A 318 -8.19 36.40 -19.33
C GLY A 318 -8.22 35.08 -20.08
N GLY A 319 -7.75 35.11 -21.32
CA GLY A 319 -7.62 33.91 -22.15
C GLY A 319 -7.40 34.21 -23.63
N GLY A 320 -6.41 35.04 -23.97
CA GLY A 320 -5.91 35.15 -25.36
C GLY A 320 -5.87 36.57 -25.92
N ARG A 321 -4.64 37.10 -26.00
CA ARG A 321 -4.16 38.24 -26.81
C ARG A 321 -5.22 39.22 -27.36
N ALA A 322 -5.28 40.39 -26.72
CA ALA A 322 -5.92 41.58 -27.26
C ALA A 322 -5.36 41.94 -28.64
N VAL A 323 -6.20 41.83 -29.68
CA VAL A 323 -6.08 42.62 -30.90
C VAL A 323 -7.31 43.51 -30.96
N ARG A 324 -7.09 44.80 -30.68
CA ARG A 324 -8.05 45.87 -30.99
C ARG A 324 -8.21 45.95 -32.51
N ARG A 325 -9.43 45.79 -33.02
CA ARG A 325 -10.01 46.72 -34.01
C ARG A 325 -11.54 46.73 -33.87
N ARG A 326 -12.07 47.91 -33.55
CA ARG A 326 -13.46 48.31 -33.80
C ARG A 326 -13.66 48.39 -35.32
N GLN A 327 -14.72 47.77 -35.84
CA GLN A 327 -15.70 48.41 -36.73
C GLN A 327 -16.86 47.44 -37.05
N ASP A 328 -18.05 47.97 -36.77
CA ASP A 328 -19.35 47.78 -37.44
C ASP A 328 -20.14 46.47 -37.25
N LEU A 329 -21.02 46.52 -36.24
CA LEU A 329 -22.34 45.92 -36.27
C LEU A 329 -23.17 46.53 -37.42
N THR A 330 -23.71 45.70 -38.31
CA THR A 330 -25.16 45.50 -38.53
C THR A 330 -25.43 44.88 -39.90
N ALA A 331 -26.18 43.76 -39.90
CA ALA A 331 -27.03 43.16 -40.95
C ALA A 331 -26.81 41.63 -40.94
N ALA A 332 -27.80 40.74 -40.97
CA ALA A 332 -29.24 40.83 -40.93
C ALA A 332 -29.74 39.41 -40.59
N ARG A 333 -30.85 39.31 -39.85
CA ARG A 333 -31.67 38.08 -39.80
C ARG A 333 -32.13 37.71 -41.22
N ARG A 334 -31.98 36.43 -41.62
CA ARG A 334 -32.93 35.61 -42.40
C ARG A 334 -32.30 34.26 -42.82
N THR A 335 -32.83 33.17 -42.24
CA THR A 335 -33.17 31.81 -42.78
C THR A 335 -32.33 31.12 -43.89
N PRO A 336 -32.43 29.77 -43.99
CA PRO A 336 -31.33 28.88 -44.35
C PRO A 336 -31.27 28.53 -45.84
N ARG A 337 -30.06 28.41 -46.39
CA ARG A 337 -29.67 27.46 -47.44
C ARG A 337 -28.16 27.59 -47.68
N GLY A 338 -27.53 26.44 -47.91
CA GLY A 338 -26.08 26.29 -47.94
C GLY A 338 -25.37 27.08 -49.03
N VAL A 339 -24.05 27.20 -48.86
CA VAL A 339 -23.01 26.82 -49.81
C VAL A 339 -21.65 27.20 -49.18
N THR A 340 -20.77 26.20 -49.17
CA THR A 340 -19.31 26.19 -49.11
C THR A 340 -18.55 27.51 -48.86
N GLY A 341 -17.69 27.48 -47.84
CA GLY A 341 -16.62 28.45 -47.66
C GLY A 341 -15.46 27.86 -46.86
N ARG A 342 -14.47 27.30 -47.56
CA ARG A 342 -13.13 27.04 -47.02
C ARG A 342 -12.59 28.32 -46.40
N ASN A 343 -11.99 28.24 -45.20
CA ASN A 343 -11.00 29.23 -44.78
C ASN A 343 -9.76 28.52 -44.18
N PRO A 344 -8.54 28.95 -44.52
CA PRO A 344 -7.31 28.21 -44.33
C PRO A 344 -6.63 28.63 -43.02
N ALA A 345 -6.49 27.70 -42.09
CA ALA A 345 -5.58 27.84 -40.94
C ALA A 345 -4.90 26.51 -40.56
N ALA A 346 -4.87 25.54 -41.49
CA ALA A 346 -4.24 24.23 -41.31
C ALA A 346 -2.82 24.14 -41.92
N ALA A 347 -2.12 25.27 -42.04
CA ALA A 347 -0.76 25.29 -42.60
C ALA A 347 0.19 26.04 -41.67
N ARG A 348 0.70 25.31 -40.67
CA ARG A 348 2.07 25.37 -40.09
C ARG A 348 2.04 24.97 -38.62
N LEU A 349 2.15 23.67 -38.38
CA LEU A 349 2.85 23.08 -37.23
C LEU A 349 3.12 21.61 -37.56
N GLY A 350 3.82 21.40 -38.68
CA GLY A 350 4.39 20.11 -39.05
C GLY A 350 5.90 20.17 -38.88
N ARG A 351 6.40 19.60 -37.78
CA ARG A 351 7.70 18.90 -37.66
C ARG A 351 8.01 18.68 -36.17
N LEU A 352 7.66 17.49 -35.69
CA LEU A 352 8.49 16.61 -34.84
C LEU A 352 7.59 15.56 -34.16
N ALA A 353 7.23 14.51 -34.89
CA ALA A 353 6.92 13.19 -34.35
C ALA A 353 6.87 12.20 -35.51
N ARG A 354 7.81 11.25 -35.57
CA ARG A 354 7.69 10.05 -36.40
C ARG A 354 6.84 9.02 -35.62
N PRO A 355 5.72 8.52 -36.15
CA PRO A 355 5.03 7.39 -35.53
C PRO A 355 5.76 6.07 -35.83
N CYS A 356 5.79 5.20 -34.81
CA CYS A 356 6.17 3.80 -34.88
C CYS A 356 5.12 3.00 -35.71
N PRO A 357 5.48 1.95 -36.45
CA PRO A 357 4.52 1.20 -37.26
C PRO A 357 3.64 0.25 -36.43
N ASP A 358 2.34 0.28 -36.70
CA ASP A 358 1.28 -0.57 -36.15
C ASP A 358 1.43 -2.05 -36.59
N PRO A 359 1.41 -3.03 -35.67
CA PRO A 359 1.66 -4.45 -35.96
C PRO A 359 0.46 -5.21 -36.59
N ARG A 360 -0.59 -4.55 -37.10
CA ARG A 360 -1.79 -5.24 -37.66
C ARG A 360 -2.06 -5.00 -39.15
N ARG A 361 -1.04 -4.93 -40.00
CA ARG A 361 -1.23 -5.01 -41.46
C ARG A 361 -0.59 -6.27 -42.04
N THR A 362 -1.43 -7.26 -42.32
CA THR A 362 -1.13 -8.39 -43.20
C THR A 362 -1.01 -7.90 -44.65
N PRO A 363 0.09 -8.22 -45.37
CA PRO A 363 0.21 -7.93 -46.79
C PRO A 363 -0.46 -9.01 -47.67
N PRO A 364 -0.96 -8.67 -48.88
CA PRO A 364 -1.55 -9.61 -49.82
C PRO A 364 -0.49 -10.51 -50.51
N PRO A 365 -0.89 -11.67 -51.08
CA PRO A 365 0.05 -12.65 -51.62
C PRO A 365 0.70 -12.14 -52.93
N GLN A 366 2.03 -12.24 -53.00
CA GLN A 366 2.79 -12.00 -54.22
C GLN A 366 3.00 -13.31 -54.97
N SER A 367 2.54 -13.35 -56.22
CA SER A 367 2.77 -14.40 -57.20
C SER A 367 4.20 -14.36 -57.74
N ASP A 368 4.77 -15.56 -57.91
CA ASP A 368 6.08 -15.89 -58.46
C ASP A 368 6.47 -15.15 -59.75
N HIS A 369 7.76 -14.80 -59.85
CA HIS A 369 8.54 -15.07 -61.06
C HIS A 369 10.04 -15.10 -60.75
N ARG A 370 10.61 -16.32 -60.79
CA ARG A 370 12.04 -16.52 -61.09
C ARG A 370 12.31 -16.11 -62.55
N PRO A 371 13.54 -15.67 -62.84
CA PRO A 371 14.22 -16.14 -64.03
C PRO A 371 15.54 -16.85 -63.69
N ALA A 372 15.91 -17.71 -64.63
CA ALA A 372 17.03 -18.63 -64.62
C ALA A 372 18.40 -17.94 -64.70
N GLY A 373 19.41 -18.67 -64.24
CA GLY A 373 20.83 -18.36 -64.30
C GLY A 373 21.59 -19.33 -63.42
#